data_AF-A0A9D1CVR0-F1
#
_entry.id   AF-A0A9D1CVR0-F1
#
_cell.length_a   1.000
_cell.length_b   1.000
_cell.length_c   1.000
_cell.angle_alpha   90.00
_cell.angle_beta   90.00
_cell.angle_gamma   90.00
#
_symmetry.space_group_name_H-M   'P 1'
#
loop_
_entity.id
_entity.type
_entity.pdbx_description
1 polymer ?
#
loop_
_entity_poly.entity_id
_entity_poly.type
_entity_poly.pdbx_seq_one_letter_code
_entity_poly.pdbx_strand_id
1 'polypeptide(L)' 'VAKVVGYTGKIEWDTTKPNGTPRKLLDVSKATALGWTYKTELEDGIRLAYEDFLQNPMRAER' A
#
# COMPACT_ATOMS: atom_id res chain seq x y z
N VAL A 1 -4.37 2.44 -4.45
CA VAL A 1 -3.52 2.77 -5.62
C VAL A 1 -4.30 3.43 -6.74
N ALA A 2 -5.28 2.77 -7.37
CA ALA A 2 -6.06 3.33 -8.50
C ALA A 2 -6.55 4.77 -8.27
N LYS A 3 -7.16 5.05 -7.12
CA LYS A 3 -7.57 6.41 -6.70
C LYS A 3 -6.40 7.41 -6.69
N VAL A 4 -5.28 7.04 -6.07
CA VAL A 4 -4.09 7.90 -5.92
C VAL A 4 -3.47 8.24 -7.26
N VAL A 5 -3.44 7.30 -8.20
CA VAL A 5 -2.84 7.51 -9.54
C VAL A 5 -3.84 8.09 -10.56
N GLY A 6 -5.08 8.35 -10.17
CA GLY A 6 -6.12 8.88 -11.07
C GLY A 6 -6.63 7.88 -12.11
N TYR A 7 -6.52 6.57 -11.85
CA TYR A 7 -7.02 5.54 -12.77
C TYR A 7 -8.55 5.49 -12.75
N THR A 8 -9.17 5.72 -13.91
CA THR A 8 -10.63 5.75 -14.11
C THR A 8 -11.19 4.53 -14.83
N GLY A 9 -10.34 3.56 -15.19
CA GLY A 9 -10.77 2.30 -15.81
C GLY A 9 -11.40 1.33 -14.80
N LYS A 10 -11.76 0.14 -15.28
CA LYS A 10 -12.39 -0.91 -14.48
C LYS A 10 -11.33 -1.79 -13.79
N ILE A 11 -11.53 -2.07 -12.51
CA ILE A 11 -10.75 -3.07 -11.78
C ILE A 11 -11.43 -4.43 -11.94
N GLU A 12 -10.73 -5.41 -12.50
CA GLU A 12 -11.24 -6.77 -12.68
C GLU A 12 -10.48 -7.76 -11.81
N TRP A 13 -11.20 -8.73 -11.25
CA TRP A 13 -10.66 -9.77 -10.38
C TRP A 13 -10.77 -11.14 -11.07
N ASP A 14 -9.64 -11.77 -11.34
CA ASP A 14 -9.60 -13.13 -11.88
C ASP A 14 -9.76 -14.16 -10.76
N THR A 15 -10.99 -14.65 -10.58
CA THR A 15 -11.35 -15.64 -9.55
C THR A 15 -10.89 -17.06 -9.87
N THR A 16 -10.30 -17.30 -11.05
CA THR A 16 -9.70 -18.60 -11.39
C THR A 16 -8.37 -18.83 -10.69
N LYS A 17 -7.76 -17.78 -10.14
CA LYS A 17 -6.50 -17.83 -9.42
C LYS A 17 -6.74 -18.07 -7.92
N PRO A 18 -5.88 -18.87 -7.25
CA PRO A 18 -6.04 -19.13 -5.83
C PRO A 18 -5.77 -17.86 -5.02
N ASN A 19 -6.57 -17.63 -3.99
CA ASN A 19 -6.30 -16.61 -2.99
C ASN A 19 -5.26 -17.12 -1.98
N GLY A 20 -4.49 -16.20 -1.40
CA GLY A 20 -3.61 -16.49 -0.26
C GLY A 20 -4.38 -16.65 1.06
N THR A 21 -3.67 -16.55 2.19
CA THR A 21 -4.31 -16.56 3.52
C THR A 21 -5.30 -15.39 3.65
N PRO A 22 -6.57 -15.62 4.05
CA PRO A 22 -7.59 -14.57 4.07
C PRO A 22 -7.28 -13.38 4.97
N ARG A 23 -6.51 -13.58 6.05
CA ARG A 23 -6.09 -12.52 6.96
C ARG A 23 -4.72 -12.82 7.53
N LYS A 24 -3.83 -11.83 7.45
CA LYS A 24 -2.50 -11.84 8.09
C LYS A 24 -2.21 -10.44 8.60
N LEU A 25 -2.54 -10.18 9.87
CA LEU A 25 -2.30 -8.92 10.55
C LEU A 25 -1.43 -9.17 11.79
N LEU A 26 -0.64 -8.17 12.18
CA LEU A 26 0.10 -8.19 13.43
C LEU A 26 -0.74 -7.54 14.54
N ASP A 27 -0.63 -8.07 15.76
CA ASP A 27 -1.02 -7.32 16.95
C ASP A 27 0.07 -6.29 17.27
N VAL A 28 -0.32 -5.03 17.40
CA VAL A 28 0.57 -3.90 17.67
C VAL A 28 0.53 -3.42 19.12
N SER A 29 -0.24 -4.10 19.99
CA SER A 29 -0.43 -3.76 21.41
C SER A 29 0.89 -3.49 22.14
N LYS A 30 1.92 -4.33 21.92
CA LYS A 30 3.25 -4.15 22.51
C LYS A 30 3.93 -2.85 22.08
N ALA A 31 3.87 -2.49 20.80
CA ALA A 31 4.49 -1.26 20.30
C ALA A 31 3.78 -0.02 20.87
N THR A 32 2.44 -0.06 20.91
CA THR A 32 1.62 0.99 21.51
C THR A 32 1.87 1.14 23.00
N ALA A 33 2.02 0.04 23.74
CA ALA A 33 2.36 0.07 25.18
C ALA A 33 3.75 0.68 25.45
N LEU A 34 4.67 0.60 24.49
CA LEU A 34 5.98 1.25 24.53
C LEU A 34 5.94 2.73 24.09
N GLY A 35 4.75 3.29 23.84
CA GLY A 35 4.55 4.68 23.42
C GLY A 35 4.77 4.91 21.93
N TRP A 36 4.90 3.86 21.13
CA TRP A 36 5.03 3.99 19.68
C TRP A 36 3.68 3.81 18.98
N THR A 37 3.34 4.76 18.10
CA THR A 37 2.20 4.65 17.19
C THR A 37 2.64 5.04 15.77
N TYR A 38 1.98 4.44 14.78
CA TYR A 38 2.16 4.84 13.40
C TYR A 38 1.71 6.31 13.21
N LYS A 39 2.24 6.97 12.19
CA LYS A 39 1.92 8.38 11.87
C LYS A 39 1.39 8.59 10.45
N THR A 40 1.52 7.57 9.61
CA THR A 40 1.17 7.64 8.19
C THR A 40 0.04 6.68 7.92
N GLU A 41 -1.08 7.20 7.45
CA GLU A 41 -2.22 6.41 7.00
C GLU A 41 -1.93 5.77 5.64
N LEU A 42 -2.68 4.72 5.30
CA LEU A 42 -2.42 3.93 4.09
C LEU A 42 -2.49 4.77 2.80
N GLU A 43 -3.49 5.65 2.68
CA GLU A 43 -3.66 6.49 1.48
C GLU A 43 -2.48 7.47 1.32
N ASP A 44 -2.05 8.10 2.41
CA ASP A 44 -0.89 9.00 2.42
C ASP A 44 0.40 8.27 2.05
N GLY A 45 0.62 7.09 2.62
CA GLY A 45 1.78 6.26 2.32
C GLY A 45 1.84 5.86 0.84
N ILE A 46 0.71 5.46 0.25
CA ILE A 46 0.63 5.14 -1.19
C ILE A 46 0.92 6.37 -2.05
N ARG A 47 0.40 7.55 -1.68
CA ARG A 47 0.66 8.81 -2.39
C ARG A 47 2.14 9.17 -2.36
N LEU A 48 2.77 9.14 -1.20
CA LEU A 48 4.20 9.45 -1.03
C LEU A 48 5.07 8.47 -1.82
N ALA A 49 4.75 7.18 -1.78
CA ALA A 49 5.49 6.17 -2.52
C ALA A 49 5.35 6.34 -4.04
N TYR A 50 4.16 6.71 -4.52
CA TYR A 50 3.93 6.96 -5.94
C TYR A 50 4.66 8.23 -6.41
N GLU A 51 4.68 9.28 -5.57
CA GLU A 51 5.43 10.50 -5.85
C GLU A 51 6.93 10.24 -5.94
N ASP A 52 7.51 9.47 -5.00
CA ASP A 52 8.92 9.04 -5.07
C ASP A 52 9.21 8.26 -6.36
N PHE A 53 8.33 7.34 -6.75
CA PHE A 53 8.48 6.59 -8.00
C PHE A 53 8.55 7.49 -9.24
N LEU A 54 7.72 8.53 -9.32
CA LEU A 54 7.71 9.46 -10.46
C LEU A 54 8.94 10.37 -10.49
N GLN A 55 9.48 10.73 -9.34
CA GLN A 55 10.60 11.69 -9.24
C GLN A 55 11.98 11.02 -9.29
N ASN A 56 12.05 9.70 -9.15
CA ASN A 56 13.32 8.98 -9.04
C ASN A 56 13.64 8.13 -10.28
N PRO A 57 14.53 8.60 -11.19
CA PRO A 57 14.77 7.96 -12.49
C PRO A 57 15.34 6.54 -12.39
N MET A 58 16.07 6.19 -11.33
CA MET A 58 16.62 4.84 -11.17
C MET A 58 15.56 3.74 -10.93
N ARG A 59 14.36 4.10 -10.44
CA ARG A 59 13.31 3.13 -10.09
C ARG A 59 12.36 2.83 -11.24
N ALA A 60 12.25 3.74 -12.22
CA ALA A 60 11.36 3.60 -13.36
C ALA A 60 11.91 2.66 -14.46
N GLU A 61 13.21 2.36 -14.45
CA GLU A 61 13.91 1.58 -15.49
C GLU A 61 14.14 0.08 -15.16
N ARG A 62 13.55 -0.46 -14.09
CA ARG A 62 13.69 -1.89 -13.73
C ARG A 62 12.53 -2.76 -14.21
#